data_AF-A0A377Z8J2-F1
#
_entry.id   AF-A0A377Z8J2-F1
#
_cell.length_a   1.000
_cell.length_b   1.000
_cell.length_c   1.000
_cell.angle_alpha   90.00
_cell.angle_beta   90.00
_cell.angle_gamma   90.00
#
_symmetry.space_group_name_H-M   'P 1'
#
loop_
_entity.id
_entity.type
_entity.pdbx_description
1 polymer ?
#
loop_
_entity_poly.entity_id
_entity_poly.type
_entity_poly.pdbx_seq_one_letter_code
_entity_poly.pdbx_strand_id
1 'polypeptide(L)' 'MMEILRGSPALSAFRINKLLARFQAANLPVSAIYAEYIHFADLNAPAER' A
#
# COMPACT_ATOMS: atom_id res chain seq x y z
N MET A 1 5.70 16.80 14.75
CA MET A 1 5.39 17.17 13.35
C MET A 1 5.39 15.88 12.58
N MET A 2 4.29 15.54 11.90
CA MET A 2 4.20 14.27 11.19
C MET A 2 4.64 14.40 9.74
N GLU A 3 5.66 13.65 9.37
CA GLU A 3 6.06 13.44 7.98
C GLU A 3 5.47 12.13 7.44
N ILE A 4 4.99 12.19 6.19
CA ILE A 4 4.39 11.05 5.49
C ILE A 4 5.25 10.75 4.27
N LEU A 5 5.87 9.57 4.26
CA LEU A 5 6.80 9.15 3.22
C LEU A 5 6.24 7.96 2.46
N ARG A 6 6.21 8.05 1.13
CA ARG A 6 5.85 6.91 0.28
C ARG A 6 7.00 5.92 0.20
N GLY A 7 6.70 4.66 0.42
CA GLY A 7 7.63 3.55 0.29
C GLY A 7 7.46 2.80 -1.03
N SER A 8 8.10 1.63 -1.09
CA SER A 8 8.07 0.74 -2.25
C SER A 8 6.72 0.02 -2.41
N PRO A 9 6.44 -0.57 -3.59
CA PRO A 9 5.29 -1.45 -3.80
C PRO A 9 5.22 -2.57 -2.74
N ALA A 10 4.05 -2.78 -2.16
CA ALA A 10 3.86 -3.63 -0.98
C ALA A 10 3.52 -5.09 -1.29
N LEU A 11 3.06 -5.38 -2.52
CA LEU A 11 2.55 -6.70 -2.90
C LEU A 11 3.26 -7.24 -4.14
N SER A 12 3.69 -8.50 -4.07
CA SER A 12 4.17 -9.23 -5.25
C SER A 12 3.01 -9.56 -6.20
N ALA A 13 3.31 -9.80 -7.47
CA ALA A 13 2.32 -10.20 -8.48
C ALA A 13 1.48 -11.41 -8.04
N PHE A 14 2.09 -12.40 -7.37
CA PHE A 14 1.37 -13.56 -6.82
C PHE A 14 0.30 -13.16 -5.79
N ARG A 15 0.63 -12.24 -4.87
CA ARG A 15 -0.32 -11.77 -3.85
C ARG A 15 -1.45 -10.94 -4.47
N ILE A 16 -1.15 -10.13 -5.48
CA ILE A 16 -2.14 -9.38 -6.26
C ILE A 16 -3.15 -10.35 -6.90
N ASN A 17 -2.67 -11.37 -7.62
CA ASN A 17 -3.54 -12.36 -8.26
C ASN A 17 -4.41 -13.12 -7.26
N LYS A 18 -3.86 -13.46 -6.08
CA LYS A 18 -4.64 -14.10 -5.02
C LYS A 18 -5.77 -13.21 -4.49
N LEU A 19 -5.55 -11.89 -4.37
CA LEU A 19 -6.60 -10.95 -3.96
C LEU A 19 -7.66 -10.77 -5.04
N LEU A 20 -7.26 -10.64 -6.31
CA LEU A 20 -8.20 -10.56 -7.43
C LEU A 20 -9.10 -11.80 -7.50
N ALA A 21 -8.53 -13.00 -7.33
CA ALA A 21 -9.31 -14.24 -7.26
C ALA A 21 -10.32 -14.25 -6.10
N ARG A 22 -9.97 -13.68 -4.94
CA ARG A 22 -10.89 -13.54 -3.80
C ARG A 22 -12.02 -12.54 -4.09
N PHE A 23 -11.72 -11.42 -4.77
CA PHE A 23 -12.76 -10.47 -5.19
C PHE A 23 -13.72 -11.12 -6.20
N GLN A 24 -13.19 -11.85 -7.17
CA GLN A 24 -14.00 -12.59 -8.13
C GLN A 24 -14.90 -13.63 -7.43
N ALA A 25 -14.37 -14.42 -6.50
CA ALA A 25 -15.15 -15.40 -5.74
C ALA A 25 -16.25 -14.76 -4.88
N ALA A 26 -16.08 -13.50 -4.48
CA ALA A 26 -17.08 -12.71 -3.76
C ALA A 26 -18.03 -11.93 -4.69
N ASN A 27 -17.97 -12.14 -6.01
CA ASN A 27 -18.72 -11.37 -7.02
C ASN A 27 -18.48 -9.86 -6.96
N LEU A 28 -17.26 -9.44 -6.59
CA LEU A 28 -16.87 -8.04 -6.56
C LEU A 28 -16.20 -7.65 -7.88
N PRO A 29 -16.63 -6.58 -8.57
CA PRO A 29 -16.10 -6.19 -9.88
C PRO A 29 -14.77 -5.42 -9.77
N VAL A 30 -13.78 -6.00 -9.11
CA VAL A 30 -12.44 -5.40 -8.95
C VAL A 30 -11.53 -5.88 -10.09
N SER A 31 -11.14 -4.96 -10.98
CA SER A 31 -10.33 -5.27 -12.16
C SER A 31 -8.81 -5.13 -11.95
N ALA A 32 -8.39 -4.33 -10.96
CA ALA A 32 -6.99 -4.13 -10.61
C ALA A 32 -6.85 -3.68 -9.16
N ILE A 33 -5.69 -3.95 -8.57
CA ILE A 33 -5.32 -3.47 -7.24
C ILE A 33 -3.81 -3.18 -7.22
N TYR A 34 -3.43 -2.10 -6.55
CA TYR A 34 -2.06 -1.69 -6.31
C TYR A 34 -1.91 -1.27 -4.86
N ALA A 35 -0.74 -1.49 -4.27
CA ALA A 35 -0.47 -1.16 -2.88
C ALA A 35 0.99 -0.73 -2.71
N GLU A 36 1.20 0.30 -1.89
CA GLU A 36 2.52 0.81 -1.47
C GLU A 36 2.60 0.84 0.05
N TYR A 37 3.81 0.73 0.57
CA TYR A 37 4.05 1.09 1.97
C TYR A 37 3.94 2.61 2.14
N ILE A 38 3.36 3.04 3.26
CA ILE A 38 3.39 4.43 3.70
C ILE A 38 4.03 4.45 5.08
N HIS A 39 5.07 5.26 5.23
CA HIS A 39 5.78 5.45 6.48
C HIS A 39 5.34 6.77 7.11
N PHE A 40 5.06 6.72 8.40
CA PHE A 40 4.69 7.90 9.19
C PHE A 40 5.78 8.13 10.23
N ALA A 41 6.40 9.30 10.21
CA ALA A 41 7.40 9.69 11.18
C ALA A 41 6.87 10.88 11.98
N ASP A 42 6.62 10.69 13.28
CA ASP A 42 6.33 11.80 14.16
C ASP A 42 7.64 12.37 14.71
N LEU A 43 7.90 13.62 14.35
CA LEU A 43 9.15 14.31 14.63
C LEU A 43 8.97 15.32 15.76
N ASN A 44 9.78 15.19 16.81
CA ASN A 44 9.79 16.13 17.93
C ASN A 44 10.56 17.43 17.63
N ALA A 45 11.28 17.47 16.51
CA ALA A 45 11.97 18.64 15.98
C ALA A 45 12.03 18.53 14.45
N PRO A 46 12.27 19.62 13.69
CA PRO A 46 12.40 19.55 12.24
C PRO A 46 13.55 18.61 11.84
N ALA A 47 13.32 17.72 10.87
CA ALA A 47 14.39 16.97 10.23
C ALA A 47 15.16 17.90 9.27
N GLU A 48 16.49 17.83 9.30
CA GLU A 48 17.31 18.48 8.28
C GLU A 48 17.12 17.74 6.94
N ARG A 49 17.07 18.50 5.85
CA ARG A 49 16.80 17.99 4.49
C ARG A 49 18.03 17.39 3.84
#